data_AF-A0A962CH43-F1
#
_entry.id   AF-A0A962CH43-F1
#
_cell.length_a   1.000
_cell.length_b   1.000
_cell.length_c   1.000
_cell.angle_alpha   90.00
_cell.angle_beta   90.00
_cell.angle_gamma   90.00
#
_symmetry.space_group_name_H-M   'P 1'
#
loop_
_entity.id
_entity.type
_entity.pdbx_description
1 polymer ?
#
loop_
_entity_poly.entity_id
_entity_poly.type
_entity_poly.pdbx_seq_one_letter_code
_entity_poly.pdbx_strand_id
1 'polypeptide(L)' 'LDVLFESSATWSAYLNQFADAASAYVPALRVTLSTNPFGSDHVPYLNAGKKTLLAIENDWDIYPYYHR' A
#
# COMPACT_ATOMS: atom_id res chain seq x y z
N LEU A 1 -8.44 -12.19 3.27
CA LEU A 1 -8.22 -10.76 3.53
C LEU A 1 -6.91 -10.44 2.88
N ASP A 2 -6.91 -9.41 2.03
CA ASP A 2 -5.74 -9.01 1.29
C ASP A 2 -5.38 -7.57 1.66
N VAL A 3 -4.10 -7.23 1.54
CA VAL A 3 -3.62 -5.86 1.69
C VAL A 3 -2.83 -5.47 0.47
N LEU A 4 -3.13 -4.30 -0.08
CA LEU A 4 -2.26 -3.65 -1.04
C LEU A 4 -1.35 -2.68 -0.29
N PHE A 5 -0.04 -2.84 -0.47
CA PHE A 5 0.94 -1.83 -0.12
C PHE A 5 1.35 -1.04 -1.36
N GLU A 6 1.25 0.28 -1.29
CA GLU A 6 1.50 1.16 -2.41
C GLU A 6 2.49 2.29 -2.05
N SER A 7 3.46 2.53 -2.94
CA SER A 7 4.41 3.64 -2.82
C SER A 7 4.97 4.02 -4.20
N SER A 8 5.91 4.97 -4.24
CA SER A 8 6.70 5.25 -5.43
C SER A 8 7.73 4.12 -5.67
N ALA A 9 8.03 3.81 -6.94
CA ALA A 9 9.12 2.89 -7.32
C ALA A 9 10.49 3.29 -6.73
N THR A 10 10.71 4.57 -6.44
CA THR A 10 11.91 5.07 -5.74
C THR A 10 12.08 4.41 -4.36
N TRP A 11 10.98 4.00 -3.72
CA TRP A 11 10.95 3.44 -2.38
C TRP A 11 10.59 1.94 -2.35
N SER A 12 10.85 1.17 -3.42
CA SER A 12 10.54 -0.27 -3.45
C SER A 12 11.16 -1.08 -2.32
N ALA A 13 12.37 -0.73 -1.86
CA ALA A 13 12.96 -1.37 -0.69
C ALA A 13 12.14 -1.13 0.60
N TYR A 14 11.49 0.02 0.70
CA TYR A 14 10.58 0.33 1.82
C TYR A 14 9.29 -0.47 1.71
N LEU A 15 8.71 -0.60 0.52
CA LEU A 15 7.56 -1.48 0.27
C LEU A 15 7.85 -2.91 0.72
N ASN A 16 8.98 -3.46 0.29
CA ASN A 16 9.40 -4.82 0.66
C ASN A 16 9.58 -4.98 2.17
N GLN A 17 10.09 -3.95 2.87
CA GLN A 17 10.22 -3.99 4.32
C GLN A 17 8.88 -4.23 5.03
N PHE A 18 7.77 -3.63 4.57
CA PHE A 18 6.44 -3.90 5.14
C PHE A 18 5.89 -5.25 4.70
N ALA A 19 6.17 -5.69 3.48
CA ALA A 19 5.80 -7.03 3.02
C ALA A 19 6.45 -8.12 3.88
N ASP A 20 7.74 -7.96 4.18
CA ASP A 20 8.50 -8.86 5.06
C ASP A 20 7.92 -8.85 6.47
N ALA A 21 7.57 -7.68 7.00
CA ALA A 21 6.92 -7.56 8.30
C ALA A 21 5.54 -8.26 8.32
N ALA A 22 4.72 -8.06 7.28
CA ALA A 22 3.43 -8.73 7.17
C ALA A 22 3.58 -10.26 7.09
N SER A 23 4.56 -10.76 6.32
CA SER A 23 4.87 -12.19 6.25
C SER A 23 5.31 -12.76 7.60
N ALA A 24 6.10 -12.01 8.37
CA ALA A 24 6.60 -12.45 9.66
C ALA A 24 5.53 -12.47 10.76
N TYR A 25 4.68 -11.45 10.83
CA TYR A 25 3.76 -11.25 11.95
C TYR A 25 2.31 -11.66 11.65
N VAL A 26 1.91 -11.69 10.38
CA VAL A 26 0.55 -12.04 9.95
C VAL A 26 0.61 -12.93 8.70
N PRO A 27 1.18 -14.15 8.78
CA PRO A 27 1.48 -14.98 7.62
C PRO A 27 0.25 -15.41 6.78
N ALA A 28 -0.96 -15.29 7.34
CA ALA A 28 -2.21 -15.55 6.62
C ALA A 28 -2.70 -14.36 5.77
N LEU A 29 -2.09 -13.17 5.92
CA LEU A 29 -2.44 -11.98 5.14
C LEU A 29 -1.75 -12.04 3.77
N ARG A 30 -2.54 -12.03 2.70
CA ARG A 30 -1.99 -11.95 1.34
C ARG A 30 -1.61 -10.50 1.03
N VAL A 31 -0.34 -10.28 0.76
CA VAL A 31 0.19 -8.95 0.41
C VAL A 31 0.33 -8.83 -1.11
N THR A 32 -0.16 -7.73 -1.66
CA THR A 32 0.15 -7.27 -3.02
C THR A 32 0.90 -5.95 -2.94
N LEU A 33 1.79 -5.69 -3.91
CA LEU A 33 2.58 -4.46 -3.98
C LEU A 33 2.22 -3.68 -5.26
N SER A 34 2.08 -2.36 -5.13
CA SER A 34 1.92 -1.43 -6.25
C SER A 34 3.00 -0.35 -6.19
N THR A 35 3.55 -0.01 -7.36
CA THR A 35 4.40 1.18 -7.54
C THR A 35 3.72 2.27 -8.36
N ASN A 36 2.38 2.24 -8.44
CA ASN A 36 1.56 3.17 -9.19
C ASN A 36 0.66 3.99 -8.24
N PRO A 37 1.23 4.89 -7.41
CA PRO A 37 0.53 5.54 -6.32
C PRO A 37 -0.63 6.42 -6.79
N PHE A 38 -1.82 6.24 -6.22
CA PHE A 38 -2.97 7.09 -6.52
C PHE A 38 -3.99 7.20 -5.36
N GLY A 39 -4.92 8.17 -5.48
CA GLY A 39 -6.21 8.13 -4.79
C GLY A 39 -6.23 8.40 -3.28
N SER A 40 -5.08 8.64 -2.62
CA SER A 40 -5.01 8.88 -1.18
C SER A 40 -3.89 9.86 -0.78
N ASP A 41 -3.89 10.31 0.48
CA ASP A 41 -3.03 11.36 1.01
C ASP A 41 -1.53 11.04 0.94
N HIS A 42 -1.16 9.77 0.83
CA HIS A 42 0.25 9.38 0.65
C HIS A 42 0.88 9.99 -0.63
N VAL A 43 0.07 10.33 -1.64
CA VAL A 43 0.54 10.89 -2.92
C VAL A 43 1.24 12.25 -2.75
N PRO A 44 0.65 13.28 -2.10
CA PRO A 44 1.36 14.52 -1.78
C PRO A 44 2.70 14.33 -1.04
N TYR A 45 2.80 13.38 -0.12
CA TYR A 45 4.06 13.10 0.58
C TYR A 45 5.10 12.53 -0.39
N LEU A 46 4.71 11.60 -1.27
CA LEU A 46 5.57 11.06 -2.32
C LEU A 46 6.05 12.17 -3.27
N ASN A 47 5.16 13.08 -3.69
CA ASN A 47 5.49 14.22 -4.54
C ASN A 47 6.48 15.18 -3.87
N ALA A 48 6.44 15.30 -2.54
CA ALA A 48 7.40 16.07 -1.75
C ALA A 48 8.71 15.31 -1.44
N GLY A 49 8.94 14.14 -2.07
CA GLY A 49 10.11 13.31 -1.84
C GLY A 49 10.15 12.67 -0.45
N LYS A 50 9.01 12.58 0.25
CA LYS A 50 8.93 11.96 1.58
C LYS A 50 8.65 10.47 1.43
N LYS A 51 9.52 9.66 2.03
CA LYS A 51 9.41 8.20 2.09
C LYS A 51 8.13 7.81 2.83
N THR A 52 7.12 7.38 2.08
CA THR A 52 5.74 7.14 2.55
C THR A 52 5.17 5.91 1.85
N LEU A 53 4.20 5.25 2.47
CA LEU A 53 3.49 4.09 1.93
C LEU A 53 2.03 4.16 2.34
N LEU A 54 1.13 3.72 1.47
CA LEU A 54 -0.25 3.41 1.80
C LEU A 54 -0.39 1.90 2.02
N ALA A 55 -1.11 1.52 3.07
CA ALA A 55 -1.65 0.19 3.25
C ALA A 55 -3.18 0.28 3.16
N ILE A 56 -3.78 -0.47 2.25
CA ILE A 56 -5.24 -0.48 2.04
C ILE A 56 -5.80 -1.89 2.11
N GLU A 57 -6.92 -2.03 2.79
CA GLU A 57 -7.67 -3.27 2.91
C GLU A 57 -8.33 -3.60 1.58
N ASN A 58 -7.93 -4.72 0.98
CA ASN A 58 -8.34 -5.14 -0.35
C ASN A 58 -8.19 -4.02 -1.41
N ASP A 59 -8.75 -4.20 -2.60
CA ASP A 59 -8.75 -3.15 -3.63
C ASP A 59 -9.92 -2.17 -3.39
N TRP A 60 -9.77 -0.90 -3.77
CA TRP A 60 -10.74 0.16 -3.43
C TRP A 60 -12.13 -0.08 -4.06
N ASP A 61 -12.18 -0.78 -5.19
CA ASP A 61 -13.39 -0.99 -6.00
C ASP A 61 -14.30 -2.11 -5.47
N ILE A 62 -13.85 -2.90 -4.49
CA ILE A 62 -14.62 -4.02 -3.98
C ILE A 62 -15.65 -3.62 -2.91
N TYR A 63 -15.47 -2.46 -2.25
CA TYR A 63 -16.36 -2.02 -1.18
C TYR A 63 -17.56 -1.25 -1.75
N PRO A 64 -18.78 -1.80 -1.72
CA PRO A 64 -19.90 -1.27 -2.49
C PRO A 64 -20.45 0.07 -1.97
N TYR A 65 -20.06 0.49 -0.76
CA TYR A 65 -20.50 1.74 -0.14
C TYR A 65 -19.45 2.85 -0.22
N TYR A 66 -18.31 2.61 -0.86
CA TYR A 66 -17.31 3.65 -1.06
C TYR A 66 -17.87 4.75 -1.98
N HIS A 67 -17.79 6.01 -1.53
CA HIS A 67 -18.32 7.20 -2.22
C HIS A 67 -19.83 7.18 -2.53
N ARG A 68 -20.63 6.48 -1.70
CA ARG A 68 -22.10 6.55 -1.75
C ARG A 68 -22.68 7.44 -0.66
#